data_AF-A0A1F6HQ81-F1
#
_entry.id   AF-A0A1F6HQ81-F1
#
_cell.length_a   1.000
_cell.length_b   1.000
_cell.length_c   1.000
_cell.angle_alpha   90.00
_cell.angle_beta   90.00
_cell.angle_gamma   90.00
#
_symmetry.space_group_name_H-M   'P 1'
#
loop_
_entity.id
_entity.type
_entity.pdbx_description
1 polymer ?
#
loop_
_entity_poly.entity_id
_entity_poly.type
_entity_poly.pdbx_seq_one_letter_code
_entity_poly.pdbx_strand_id
1 'polypeptide(L)'
;MIKIAKLLFLFLIVIWFSISFFRTIYNFSKILTEELRWINLSDDQKRVKIFGDYHQLFKLIENKTNLYSKILFVTTDGQAYYLGRYYLYPRKVFWTHSLKSKDISILKNNYNYLFLFTPKNYATNSNRLVFDHSPVATYSALKNLNLSGVLYSLYD
;
A
#
# COMPACT_ATOMS: atom_id res chain seq x y z
N MET A 1 -61.21 -15.83 -14.05
CA MET A 1 -60.26 -15.10 -13.17
C MET A 1 -59.31 -16.01 -12.38
N ILE A 2 -59.80 -16.95 -11.56
CA ILE A 2 -58.96 -17.77 -10.65
C ILE A 2 -57.86 -18.56 -11.37
N LYS A 3 -58.12 -19.14 -12.56
CA LYS A 3 -57.12 -19.88 -13.34
C LYS A 3 -55.98 -19.00 -13.87
N ILE A 4 -56.30 -17.80 -14.33
CA ILE A 4 -55.31 -16.82 -14.84
C ILE A 4 -54.40 -16.36 -13.69
N ALA A 5 -54.98 -16.05 -12.53
CA ALA A 5 -54.23 -15.65 -11.35
C ALA A 5 -53.26 -16.76 -10.87
N LYS A 6 -53.70 -18.04 -10.87
CA LYS A 6 -52.83 -19.18 -10.54
C LYS A 6 -51.67 -19.34 -11.51
N LEU A 7 -51.92 -19.14 -12.81
CA LEU A 7 -50.90 -19.24 -13.85
C LEU A 7 -49.85 -18.12 -13.72
N LEU A 8 -50.31 -16.90 -13.42
CA LEU A 8 -49.47 -15.73 -13.22
C LEU A 8 -48.61 -15.85 -11.95
N PHE A 9 -49.18 -16.41 -10.88
CA PHE A 9 -48.43 -16.72 -9.66
C PHE A 9 -47.36 -17.80 -9.89
N LEU A 10 -47.68 -18.87 -10.62
CA LEU A 10 -46.70 -19.89 -11.01
C LEU A 10 -45.56 -19.29 -11.83
N PHE A 11 -45.88 -18.42 -12.78
CA PHE A 11 -44.89 -17.73 -13.60
C PHE A 11 -43.94 -16.86 -12.76
N LEU A 12 -44.46 -16.12 -11.78
CA LEU A 12 -43.64 -15.33 -10.86
C LEU A 12 -42.71 -16.20 -10.01
N ILE A 13 -43.18 -17.37 -9.55
CA ILE A 13 -42.34 -18.34 -8.83
C ILE A 13 -41.20 -18.83 -9.73
N VAL A 14 -41.49 -19.21 -10.97
CA VAL A 14 -40.48 -19.69 -11.92
C VAL A 14 -39.43 -18.60 -12.17
N ILE A 15 -39.85 -17.35 -12.43
CA ILE A 15 -38.92 -16.22 -12.58
C ILE A 15 -38.06 -16.03 -11.33
N TRP A 16 -38.67 -16.08 -10.14
CA TRP A 16 -37.94 -15.90 -8.89
C TRP A 16 -36.88 -16.98 -8.67
N PHE A 17 -37.22 -18.24 -8.97
CA PHE A 17 -36.27 -19.35 -8.94
C PHE A 17 -35.16 -19.17 -9.98
N SER A 18 -35.49 -18.79 -11.22
CA SER A 18 -34.50 -18.54 -12.26
C SER A 18 -33.52 -17.43 -11.86
N ILE A 19 -34.02 -16.29 -11.37
CA ILE A 19 -33.16 -15.17 -10.92
C ILE A 19 -32.24 -15.61 -9.79
N SER A 20 -32.78 -16.33 -8.80
CA SER A 20 -32.00 -16.82 -7.65
C SER A 20 -30.92 -17.81 -8.08
N PHE A 21 -31.26 -18.71 -9.00
CA PHE A 21 -30.33 -19.68 -9.58
C PHE A 21 -29.19 -19.00 -10.35
N PHE A 22 -29.51 -18.09 -11.28
CA PHE A 22 -28.50 -17.36 -12.04
C PHE A 22 -27.59 -16.50 -11.15
N ARG A 23 -28.15 -15.86 -10.11
CA ARG A 23 -27.36 -15.10 -9.13
C ARG A 23 -26.37 -15.99 -8.38
N THR A 24 -26.80 -17.19 -8.03
CA THR A 24 -25.94 -18.17 -7.32
C THR A 24 -24.80 -18.64 -8.21
N ILE A 25 -25.11 -19.01 -9.46
CA ILE A 25 -24.08 -19.41 -10.45
C ILE A 25 -23.09 -18.28 -10.69
N TYR A 26 -23.57 -17.05 -10.89
CA TYR A 26 -22.71 -15.90 -11.12
C TYR A 26 -21.76 -15.68 -9.94
N ASN A 27 -22.27 -15.71 -8.71
CA ASN A 27 -21.44 -15.55 -7.52
C ASN A 27 -20.41 -16.68 -7.38
N PHE A 28 -20.80 -17.92 -7.63
CA PHE A 28 -19.88 -19.06 -7.59
C PHE A 28 -18.79 -18.96 -8.66
N SER A 29 -19.16 -18.61 -9.89
CA SER A 29 -18.20 -18.37 -10.99
C SER A 29 -17.26 -17.21 -10.69
N LYS A 30 -17.76 -16.14 -10.07
CA LYS A 30 -16.93 -15.01 -9.64
C LYS A 30 -15.90 -15.45 -8.59
N ILE A 31 -16.30 -16.23 -7.59
CA ILE A 31 -15.39 -16.73 -6.55
C ILE A 31 -14.30 -17.60 -7.20
N LEU A 32 -14.69 -18.57 -8.04
CA LEU A 32 -13.73 -19.44 -8.72
C LEU A 32 -12.74 -18.66 -9.59
N THR A 33 -13.24 -17.68 -10.36
CA THR A 33 -12.38 -16.88 -11.24
C THR A 33 -11.44 -15.96 -10.46
N GLU A 34 -11.88 -15.39 -9.33
CA GLU A 34 -11.02 -14.60 -8.45
C GLU A 34 -9.97 -15.48 -7.74
N GLU A 35 -10.36 -16.62 -7.18
CA GLU A 35 -9.46 -17.57 -6.49
C GLU A 35 -8.41 -18.16 -7.44
N LEU A 36 -8.83 -18.64 -8.62
CA LEU A 36 -7.91 -19.13 -9.65
C LEU A 36 -6.92 -18.04 -10.07
N ARG A 37 -7.40 -16.79 -10.19
CA ARG A 37 -6.53 -15.65 -10.48
C ARG A 37 -5.56 -15.37 -9.34
N TRP A 38 -5.88 -15.63 -8.08
CA TRP A 38 -4.93 -15.48 -6.96
C TRP A 38 -3.91 -16.61 -6.90
N ILE A 39 -4.31 -17.85 -7.17
CA ILE A 39 -3.44 -19.03 -7.17
C ILE A 39 -2.33 -18.88 -8.22
N ASN A 40 -2.67 -18.36 -9.40
CA ASN A 40 -1.74 -18.18 -10.51
C ASN A 40 -0.77 -17.01 -10.36
N LEU A 41 -0.89 -16.19 -9.31
CA LEU A 41 0.04 -15.08 -9.06
C LEU A 41 1.26 -15.56 -8.28
N SER A 42 2.44 -15.07 -8.68
CA SER A 42 3.65 -15.16 -7.86
C SER A 42 3.48 -14.40 -6.55
N ASP A 43 4.30 -14.72 -5.54
CA ASP A 43 4.24 -14.05 -4.25
C ASP A 43 4.51 -12.54 -4.35
N ASP A 44 5.38 -12.11 -5.26
CA ASP A 44 5.63 -10.69 -5.51
C ASP A 44 4.39 -10.01 -6.11
N GLN A 45 3.72 -10.66 -7.07
CA GLN A 45 2.47 -10.14 -7.65
C GLN A 45 1.32 -10.13 -6.63
N LYS A 46 1.24 -11.11 -5.74
CA LYS A 46 0.30 -11.11 -4.61
C LYS A 46 0.57 -9.94 -3.68
N ARG A 47 1.84 -9.68 -3.33
CA ARG A 47 2.24 -8.53 -2.51
C ARG A 47 1.93 -7.20 -3.19
N VAL A 48 2.17 -7.07 -4.49
CA VAL A 48 1.75 -5.88 -5.27
C VAL A 48 0.22 -5.73 -5.24
N LYS A 49 -0.54 -6.82 -5.38
CA LYS A 49 -2.02 -6.76 -5.38
C LYS A 49 -2.60 -6.41 -4.00
N ILE A 50 -1.96 -6.83 -2.91
CA ILE A 50 -2.40 -6.56 -1.53
C ILE A 50 -1.95 -5.18 -1.06
N PHE A 51 -0.67 -4.84 -1.24
CA PHE A 51 -0.04 -3.67 -0.64
C PHE A 51 0.21 -2.53 -1.63
N GLY A 52 -0.01 -2.76 -2.93
CA GLY A 52 0.06 -1.73 -3.97
C GLY A 52 1.37 -0.99 -3.97
N ASP A 53 1.27 0.34 -3.92
CA ASP A 53 2.41 1.25 -4.00
C ASP A 53 3.34 1.19 -2.77
N TYR A 54 2.86 0.71 -1.61
CA TYR A 54 3.74 0.47 -0.47
C TYR A 54 4.77 -0.62 -0.76
N HIS A 55 4.37 -1.69 -1.46
CA HIS A 55 5.30 -2.77 -1.83
C HIS A 55 6.43 -2.25 -2.72
N GLN A 56 6.06 -1.49 -3.76
CA GLN A 56 7.03 -0.91 -4.69
C GLN A 56 7.97 0.07 -3.99
N LEU A 57 7.42 0.90 -3.11
CA LEU A 57 8.19 1.83 -2.30
C LEU A 57 9.20 1.12 -1.41
N PHE A 58 8.78 0.12 -0.63
CA PHE A 58 9.69 -0.58 0.28
C PHE A 58 10.74 -1.38 -0.47
N LYS A 59 10.41 -1.98 -1.61
CA LYS A 59 11.38 -2.64 -2.48
C LYS A 59 12.42 -1.66 -3.03
N LEU A 60 12.02 -0.43 -3.35
CA LEU A 60 12.95 0.63 -3.74
C LEU A 60 13.88 1.01 -2.58
N ILE A 61 13.35 1.19 -1.37
CA ILE A 61 14.17 1.48 -0.18
C ILE A 61 15.14 0.34 0.10
N GLU A 62 14.67 -0.91 0.05
CA GLU A 62 15.49 -2.10 0.23
C GLU A 62 16.66 -2.14 -0.75
N ASN A 63 16.40 -1.91 -2.03
CA ASN A 63 17.43 -1.92 -3.09
C ASN A 63 18.42 -0.76 -2.99
N LYS A 64 18.09 0.31 -2.26
CA LYS A 64 18.88 1.53 -2.14
C LYS A 64 19.53 1.70 -0.77
N THR A 65 19.33 0.76 0.15
CA THR A 65 19.86 0.84 1.51
C THR A 65 20.59 -0.44 1.91
N ASN A 66 21.63 -0.31 2.72
CA ASN A 66 22.41 -1.44 3.22
C ASN A 66 21.58 -2.34 4.16
N LEU A 67 21.89 -3.64 4.18
CA LEU A 67 21.11 -4.70 4.85
C LEU A 67 20.89 -4.48 6.36
N TYR A 68 21.85 -3.87 7.08
CA TYR A 68 21.77 -3.63 8.53
C TYR A 68 21.66 -2.14 8.88
N SER A 69 21.17 -1.34 7.94
CA SER A 69 21.02 0.10 8.14
C SER A 69 19.89 0.44 9.12
N LYS A 70 20.04 1.60 9.76
CA LYS A 70 19.05 2.30 10.57
C LYS A 70 18.41 3.37 9.70
N ILE A 71 17.10 3.29 9.51
CA ILE A 71 16.36 4.20 8.64
C ILE A 71 15.33 4.94 9.51
N LEU A 72 15.35 6.28 9.46
CA LEU A 72 14.33 7.10 10.11
C LEU A 72 13.21 7.39 9.11
N PHE A 73 12.00 6.93 9.42
CA PHE A 73 10.79 7.27 8.67
C PHE A 73 10.14 8.50 9.28
N VAL A 74 9.95 9.51 8.43
CA VAL A 74 9.25 10.74 8.78
C VAL A 74 7.92 10.69 8.04
N THR A 75 6.88 10.31 8.76
CA THR A 75 5.56 10.05 8.19
C THR A 75 4.47 10.25 9.21
N THR A 76 3.33 10.80 8.79
CA THR A 76 2.10 10.80 9.58
C THR A 76 1.33 9.49 9.46
N ASP A 77 1.67 8.66 8.47
CA ASP A 77 1.03 7.39 8.20
C ASP A 77 1.68 6.24 8.98
N GLY A 78 0.96 5.75 10.00
CA GLY A 78 1.38 4.61 10.82
C GLY A 78 1.40 3.27 10.07
N GLN A 79 0.58 3.11 9.02
CA GLN A 79 0.58 1.91 8.19
C GLN A 79 1.91 1.77 7.44
N ALA A 80 2.42 2.87 6.89
CA ALA A 80 3.73 2.91 6.23
C ALA A 80 4.86 2.45 7.18
N TYR A 81 4.85 2.90 8.44
CA TYR A 81 5.84 2.49 9.43
C TYR A 81 5.73 1.00 9.76
N TYR A 82 4.51 0.51 10.02
CA TYR A 82 4.29 -0.89 10.39
C TYR A 82 4.74 -1.84 9.27
N LEU A 83 4.30 -1.57 8.04
CA LEU A 83 4.69 -2.37 6.88
C LEU A 83 6.20 -2.23 6.60
N GLY A 84 6.76 -1.03 6.71
CA GLY A 84 8.18 -0.80 6.50
C GLY A 84 9.07 -1.65 7.40
N ARG A 85 8.72 -1.83 8.67
CA ARG A 85 9.46 -2.73 9.59
C ARG A 85 9.47 -4.18 9.12
N TYR A 86 8.34 -4.66 8.61
CA TYR A 86 8.23 -6.04 8.14
C TYR A 86 9.01 -6.24 6.83
N TYR A 87 8.84 -5.33 5.87
CA TYR A 87 9.47 -5.41 4.56
C TYR A 87 10.99 -5.19 4.59
N LEU A 88 11.47 -4.29 5.45
CA LEU A 88 12.86 -3.88 5.43
C LEU A 88 13.75 -4.69 6.37
N TYR A 89 13.22 -5.67 7.10
CA TYR A 89 14.01 -6.54 7.96
C TYR A 89 15.17 -7.18 7.17
N PRO A 90 16.41 -7.18 7.68
CA PRO A 90 16.84 -6.90 9.06
C PRO A 90 17.21 -5.43 9.37
N ARG A 91 16.87 -4.48 8.51
CA ARG A 91 17.11 -3.05 8.73
C ARG A 91 16.27 -2.55 9.91
N LYS A 92 16.83 -1.62 10.69
CA LYS A 92 16.14 -1.02 11.85
C LYS A 92 15.39 0.22 11.40
N VAL A 93 14.06 0.12 11.34
CA VAL A 93 13.20 1.26 10.98
C VAL A 93 12.72 1.96 12.24
N PHE A 94 12.97 3.27 12.31
CA PHE A 94 12.50 4.17 13.36
C PHE A 94 11.43 5.09 12.79
N TRP A 95 10.58 5.65 13.64
CA TRP A 95 9.46 6.48 13.21
C TRP A 95 9.36 7.76 13.99
N THR A 96 9.13 8.85 13.27
CA THR A 96 8.67 10.12 13.83
C THR A 96 7.58 10.73 12.95
N HIS A 97 6.63 11.41 13.58
CA HIS A 97 5.61 12.18 12.87
C HIS A 97 6.15 13.50 12.30
N SER A 98 7.20 14.04 12.91
CA SER A 98 7.76 15.33 12.54
C SER A 98 9.22 15.43 12.96
N LEU A 99 10.04 16.06 12.13
CA LEU A 99 11.39 16.45 12.53
C LEU A 99 11.32 17.78 13.29
N LYS A 100 11.49 17.68 14.61
CA LYS A 100 11.63 18.87 15.47
C LYS A 100 13.05 19.46 15.43
N SER A 101 14.06 18.64 15.17
CA SER A 101 15.46 19.08 15.10
C SER A 101 15.81 19.48 13.67
N LYS A 102 16.22 20.75 13.46
CA LYS A 102 16.88 21.19 12.22
C LYS A 102 18.32 20.68 12.10
N ASP A 103 18.84 20.08 13.17
CA ASP A 103 20.24 19.69 13.27
C ASP A 103 20.48 18.32 12.63
N ILE A 104 20.96 18.34 11.40
CA ILE A 104 21.27 17.15 10.58
C ILE A 104 22.35 16.30 11.26
N SER A 105 23.25 16.91 12.04
CA SER A 105 24.34 16.22 12.72
C SER A 105 23.84 15.12 13.68
N ILE A 106 22.77 15.40 14.43
CA ILE A 106 22.15 14.44 15.35
C ILE A 106 21.54 13.27 14.59
N LEU A 107 20.99 13.51 13.40
CA LEU A 107 20.44 12.46 12.54
C LEU A 107 21.55 11.57 11.99
N LYS A 108 22.65 12.16 11.49
CA LYS A 108 23.80 11.43 10.94
C LYS A 108 24.43 10.49 11.98
N ASN A 109 24.45 10.88 13.25
CA ASN A 109 25.02 10.05 14.33
C ASN A 109 24.15 8.84 14.68
N ASN A 110 22.84 8.91 14.47
CA ASN A 110 21.89 7.90 14.93
C ASN A 110 21.32 7.01 13.80
N TYR A 111 21.28 7.53 12.57
CA TYR A 111 20.62 6.90 11.44
C TYR A 111 21.51 6.94 10.20
N ASN A 112 21.41 5.89 9.37
CA ASN A 112 22.13 5.79 8.11
C ASN A 112 21.36 6.46 6.96
N TYR A 113 20.04 6.39 7.01
CA TYR A 113 19.16 6.94 5.98
C TYR A 113 17.97 7.66 6.60
N LEU A 114 17.47 8.64 5.86
CA LEU A 114 16.25 9.36 6.17
C LEU A 114 15.24 9.13 5.06
N PHE A 115 14.05 8.69 5.42
CA PHE A 115 12.95 8.51 4.49
C PHE A 115 11.82 9.48 4.84
N LEU A 116 11.62 10.47 3.97
CA LEU A 116 10.51 11.41 4.06
C LEU A 116 9.34 10.84 3.27
N PHE A 117 8.23 10.54 3.94
CA PHE A 117 7.03 10.04 3.29
C PHE A 117 5.86 10.95 3.57
N THR A 118 5.22 11.39 2.48
CA THR A 118 4.06 12.26 2.55
C THR A 118 2.95 11.64 1.72
N PRO A 119 1.89 11.09 2.35
CA PRO A 119 0.66 10.80 1.64
C PRO A 119 0.01 12.12 1.23
N LYS A 120 -0.38 12.35 -0.04
CA LYS A 120 -0.92 13.67 -0.46
C LYS A 120 -2.18 14.10 0.30
N ASN A 121 -2.92 13.18 0.93
CA ASN A 121 -4.09 13.51 1.76
C ASN A 121 -3.69 14.23 3.06
N TYR A 122 -2.42 14.15 3.45
CA TYR A 122 -1.82 14.91 4.54
C TYR A 122 -0.97 16.03 3.92
N ALA A 123 -1.63 17.01 3.31
CA ALA A 123 -1.01 18.29 2.96
C ALA A 123 -0.80 19.10 4.25
N THR A 124 0.09 18.62 5.12
CA THR A 124 0.39 19.28 6.38
C THR A 124 1.85 19.63 6.39
N ASN A 125 2.15 20.91 6.15
CA ASN A 125 3.26 21.71 6.73
C ASN A 125 4.49 20.94 7.23
N SER A 126 4.97 19.94 6.48
CA SER A 126 6.31 19.44 6.68
C SER A 126 7.17 20.55 6.13
N ASN A 127 7.68 21.41 7.03
CA ASN A 127 8.82 22.26 6.77
C ASN A 127 9.73 21.45 5.84
N ARG A 128 9.78 21.83 4.56
CA ARG A 128 10.62 21.16 3.58
C ARG A 128 12.01 21.32 4.13
N LEU A 129 12.49 20.29 4.81
CA LEU A 129 13.88 20.21 5.19
C LEU A 129 14.59 20.13 3.85
N VAL A 130 15.10 21.27 3.42
CA VAL A 130 16.03 21.34 2.31
C VAL A 130 17.29 20.68 2.86
N PHE A 131 17.41 19.39 2.62
CA PHE A 131 18.67 18.70 2.80
C PHE A 131 19.55 19.16 1.64
N ASP A 132 20.73 19.69 1.96
CA ASP A 132 21.77 19.99 0.96
C ASP A 132 22.31 18.72 0.27
N HIS A 133 21.86 17.54 0.73
CA HIS A 133 22.16 16.24 0.14
C HIS A 133 21.21 15.90 -0.99
N SER A 134 21.78 15.49 -2.12
CA SER A 134 20.99 14.94 -3.22
C SER A 134 20.28 13.65 -2.79
N PRO A 135 18.99 13.47 -3.14
CA PRO A 135 18.26 12.27 -2.77
C PRO A 135 18.85 11.03 -3.44
N VAL A 136 18.98 9.94 -2.68
CA VAL A 136 19.44 8.63 -3.18
C VAL A 136 18.37 8.00 -4.06
N ALA A 137 17.11 8.22 -3.70
CA ALA A 137 15.98 7.78 -4.50
C ALA A 137 14.74 8.63 -4.21
N THR A 138 13.96 8.85 -5.27
CA THR A 138 12.63 9.47 -5.20
C THR A 138 11.61 8.46 -5.70
N TYR A 139 10.54 8.28 -4.93
CA TYR A 139 9.40 7.47 -5.31
C TYR A 139 8.17 8.36 -5.49
N SER A 140 7.53 8.24 -6.64
CA SER A 140 6.21 8.80 -6.90
C SER A 140 5.37 7.72 -7.56
N ALA A 141 4.29 7.32 -6.89
CA ALA A 141 3.39 6.32 -7.43
C ALA A 141 2.71 6.81 -8.71
N LEU A 142 2.72 5.98 -9.76
CA LEU A 142 2.28 6.34 -11.11
C LEU A 142 0.78 6.14 -11.38
N LYS A 143 0.00 5.55 -10.46
CA LYS A 143 -1.45 5.42 -10.63
C LYS A 143 -2.12 5.03 -9.31
N ASN A 144 -3.02 5.90 -8.86
CA ASN A 144 -4.07 5.68 -7.85
C ASN A 144 -3.75 5.73 -6.35
N LEU A 145 -2.52 5.51 -5.85
CA LEU A 145 -2.19 5.98 -4.50
C LEU A 145 -1.33 7.24 -4.58
N ASN A 146 -1.81 8.25 -3.88
CA ASN A 146 -1.21 9.56 -3.75
C ASN A 146 0.04 9.52 -2.83
N LEU A 147 0.99 8.61 -3.09
CA LEU A 147 2.18 8.42 -2.28
C LEU A 147 3.40 9.04 -2.94
N SER A 148 4.10 9.89 -2.19
CA SER A 148 5.43 10.38 -2.53
C SER A 148 6.38 10.12 -1.38
N GLY A 149 7.57 9.62 -1.72
CA GLY A 149 8.63 9.36 -0.77
C GLY A 149 9.97 9.82 -1.31
N VAL A 150 10.80 10.39 -0.44
CA VAL A 150 12.18 10.75 -0.78
C VAL A 150 13.12 10.12 0.23
N LEU A 151 14.11 9.40 -0.28
CA LEU A 151 15.14 8.74 0.51
C LEU A 151 16.45 9.53 0.39
N TYR A 152 17.01 9.89 1.54
CA TYR A 152 18.31 10.55 1.66
C TYR A 152 19.31 9.61 2.33
N SER A 153 20.54 9.59 1.82
CA SER A 153 21.70 9.09 2.56
C SER A 153 22.10 10.16 3.57
N LEU A 154 22.36 9.74 4.80
CA LEU A 154 22.93 10.62 5.83
C LEU A 154 24.47 10.53 5.85
N TYR A 155 25.06 9.68 5.02
CA TYR A 155 26.49 9.67 4.72
C TYR A 155 26.77 10.42 3.42
N ASP A 156 27.89 11.13 3.42
CA ASP A 156 28.46 11.78 2.24
C ASP A 156 29.08 10.72 1.30
#